data_AF-A0AAD9BNY0-F1
#
_entry.id   AF-A0AAD9BNY0-F1
#
_cell.length_a   1.000
_cell.length_b   1.000
_cell.length_c   1.000
_cell.angle_alpha   90.00
_cell.angle_beta   90.00
_cell.angle_gamma   90.00
#
_symmetry.space_group_name_H-M   'P 1'
#
loop_
_entity.id
_entity.type
_entity.pdbx_description
1 polymer ?
#
loop_
_entity_poly.entity_id
_entity_poly.type
_entity_poly.pdbx_seq_one_letter_code
_entity_poly.pdbx_strand_id
1 'polypeptide(L)'
;MDGEELLQGGDTEASWSLLPWMASLLMVFGGALPYVPQYQDIQRSNHSEGFSTRVCLVLLIANILRIFFWIGKQFELTLLLQSVVMILTMFAMLHLCCTVQNTNRVSTKQHRLSDLDVRYFWKWSVFEDYLLFCFGFTVLCAVVTLLLLDSAMFVETLGSLAVMFEAMLGFPQLLQNFHNCSTKGM
;
A
#
# COMPACT_ATOMS: atom_id res chain seq x y z
N MET A 1 0.79 -10.57 -52.46
CA MET A 1 1.00 -9.44 -51.54
C MET A 1 -0.15 -9.32 -50.54
N ASP A 2 -1.06 -10.29 -50.48
CA ASP A 2 -2.32 -10.20 -49.72
C ASP A 2 -2.28 -10.94 -48.37
N GLY A 3 -1.16 -11.59 -48.04
CA GLY A 3 -0.97 -12.34 -46.79
C GLY A 3 -0.30 -11.55 -45.67
N GLU A 4 0.48 -10.51 -45.99
CA GLU A 4 1.20 -9.69 -45.00
C GLU A 4 0.32 -8.54 -44.45
N GLU A 5 -0.62 -8.01 -45.25
CA GLU A 5 -1.55 -6.96 -44.81
C GLU A 5 -2.62 -7.48 -43.83
N LEU A 6 -2.99 -8.77 -43.92
CA LEU A 6 -3.92 -9.42 -42.98
C LEU A 6 -3.30 -9.71 -41.60
N LEU A 7 -1.98 -9.91 -41.53
CA LEU A 7 -1.26 -10.07 -40.25
C LEU A 7 -1.05 -8.72 -39.55
N GLN A 8 -0.73 -7.66 -40.30
CA GLN A 8 -0.57 -6.31 -39.75
C GLN A 8 -1.88 -5.68 -39.26
N GLY A 9 -3.01 -5.98 -39.92
CA GLY A 9 -4.34 -5.56 -39.47
C GLY A 9 -4.77 -6.26 -38.17
N GLY A 10 -4.46 -7.55 -38.03
CA GLY A 10 -4.76 -8.34 -36.82
C GLY A 10 -3.99 -7.89 -35.57
N ASP A 11 -2.70 -7.57 -35.71
CA ASP A 11 -1.87 -7.09 -34.60
C ASP A 11 -2.26 -5.69 -34.13
N THR A 12 -2.71 -4.82 -35.05
CA THR A 12 -3.14 -3.46 -34.73
C THR A 12 -4.47 -3.45 -33.97
N GLU A 13 -5.47 -4.21 -34.44
CA GLU A 13 -6.77 -4.37 -33.78
C GLU A 13 -6.64 -5.10 -32.43
N ALA A 14 -5.73 -6.09 -32.34
CA ALA A 14 -5.37 -6.74 -31.08
C ALA A 14 -4.72 -5.74 -30.10
N SER A 15 -3.80 -4.90 -30.56
CA SER A 15 -3.15 -3.90 -29.71
C SER A 15 -4.15 -2.86 -29.15
N TRP A 16 -5.10 -2.39 -29.97
CA TRP A 16 -6.15 -1.46 -29.52
C TRP A 16 -7.16 -2.11 -28.56
N SER A 17 -7.46 -3.39 -28.73
CA SER A 17 -8.38 -4.12 -27.84
C SER A 17 -7.72 -4.59 -26.53
N LEU A 18 -6.40 -4.78 -26.53
CA LEU A 18 -5.62 -5.10 -25.34
C LEU A 18 -5.29 -3.86 -24.49
N LEU A 19 -5.29 -2.67 -25.10
CA LEU A 19 -4.95 -1.41 -24.42
C LEU A 19 -5.75 -1.14 -23.13
N PRO A 20 -7.09 -1.30 -23.09
CA PRO A 20 -7.88 -1.12 -21.87
C PRO A 20 -7.62 -2.18 -20.81
N TRP A 21 -7.38 -3.43 -21.23
CA TRP A 21 -7.01 -4.53 -20.33
C TRP A 21 -5.63 -4.29 -19.70
N MET A 22 -4.67 -3.87 -20.51
CA MET A 22 -3.32 -3.50 -20.07
C MET A 22 -3.33 -2.28 -19.16
N ALA A 23 -4.12 -1.25 -19.47
CA ALA A 23 -4.28 -0.07 -18.63
C ALA A 23 -4.90 -0.45 -17.26
N SER A 24 -5.92 -1.31 -17.26
CA SER A 24 -6.55 -1.80 -16.03
C SER A 24 -5.56 -2.59 -15.16
N LEU A 25 -4.78 -3.49 -15.77
CA LEU A 25 -3.71 -4.21 -15.09
C LEU A 25 -2.65 -3.25 -14.52
N LEU A 26 -2.20 -2.28 -15.32
CA LEU A 26 -1.21 -1.31 -14.88
C LEU A 26 -1.75 -0.39 -13.77
N MET A 27 -3.03 -0.04 -13.75
CA MET A 27 -3.61 0.70 -12.62
C MET A 27 -3.65 -0.14 -11.35
N VAL A 28 -4.05 -1.41 -11.44
CA VAL A 28 -4.15 -2.30 -10.28
C VAL A 28 -2.78 -2.62 -9.69
N PHE A 29 -1.81 -2.97 -10.55
CA PHE A 29 -0.49 -3.40 -10.13
C PHE A 29 0.54 -2.27 -10.07
N GLY A 30 0.29 -1.14 -10.73
CA GLY A 30 1.25 -0.04 -10.86
C GLY A 30 1.71 0.50 -9.51
N GLY A 31 0.80 0.57 -8.53
CA GLY A 31 1.14 0.93 -7.16
C GLY A 31 2.02 -0.12 -6.45
N ALA A 32 1.88 -1.40 -6.78
CA ALA A 32 2.60 -2.50 -6.14
C ALA A 32 4.00 -2.75 -6.75
N LEU A 33 4.19 -2.41 -8.03
CA LEU A 33 5.44 -2.64 -8.77
C LEU A 33 6.71 -2.10 -8.08
N PRO A 34 6.74 -0.88 -7.51
CA PRO A 34 7.95 -0.36 -6.86
C PRO A 34 8.40 -1.17 -5.64
N TYR A 35 7.48 -1.91 -5.03
CA TYR A 35 7.77 -2.74 -3.86
C TYR A 35 8.42 -4.07 -4.26
N VAL A 36 8.25 -4.55 -5.49
CA VAL A 36 8.87 -5.81 -5.93
C VAL A 36 10.42 -5.78 -5.84
N PRO A 37 11.14 -4.80 -6.42
CA PRO A 37 12.59 -4.73 -6.28
C PRO A 37 12.99 -4.52 -4.81
N GLN A 38 12.25 -3.68 -4.08
CA GLN A 38 12.49 -3.43 -2.66
C GLN A 38 12.37 -4.70 -1.81
N TYR A 39 11.44 -5.60 -2.14
CA TYR A 39 11.25 -6.88 -1.45
C TYR A 39 12.48 -7.77 -1.64
N GLN A 40 12.96 -7.86 -2.89
CA GLN A 40 14.14 -8.65 -3.25
C GLN A 40 15.40 -8.11 -2.57
N ASP A 41 15.55 -6.79 -2.50
CA ASP A 41 16.68 -6.14 -1.86
C ASP A 41 16.73 -6.43 -0.36
N ILE A 42 15.60 -6.35 0.34
CA ILE A 42 15.50 -6.68 1.78
C ILE A 42 15.80 -8.16 2.01
N GLN A 43 15.28 -9.04 1.15
CA GLN A 43 15.51 -10.48 1.23
C GLN A 43 16.99 -10.86 1.04
N ARG A 44 17.70 -10.17 0.14
CA ARG A 44 19.12 -10.43 -0.12
C ARG A 44 20.04 -9.80 0.92
N SER A 45 19.77 -8.55 1.31
CA SER A 45 20.64 -7.79 2.22
C SER A 45 20.52 -8.22 3.68
N ASN A 46 19.43 -8.88 4.07
CA ASN A 46 19.10 -9.19 5.47
C ASN A 46 19.09 -7.94 6.39
N HIS A 47 19.05 -6.73 5.83
CA HIS A 47 19.01 -5.47 6.58
C HIS A 47 17.84 -4.62 6.05
N SER A 48 16.94 -4.22 6.95
CA SER A 48 15.72 -3.49 6.59
C SER A 48 15.87 -1.96 6.65
N GLU A 49 17.09 -1.43 6.55
CA GLU A 49 17.35 0.01 6.77
C GLU A 49 16.73 0.92 5.70
N GLY A 50 16.49 0.39 4.49
CA GLY A 50 15.87 1.12 3.38
C GLY A 50 14.33 1.15 3.38
N PHE A 51 13.65 0.41 4.27
CA PHE A 51 12.18 0.33 4.29
C PHE A 51 11.59 0.85 5.60
N SER A 52 10.73 1.86 5.48
CA SER A 52 10.05 2.45 6.63
C SER A 52 8.73 1.70 6.89
N THR A 53 8.68 0.91 7.97
CA THR A 53 7.43 0.27 8.43
C THR A 53 6.31 1.29 8.68
N ARG A 54 6.65 2.54 9.00
CA ARG A 54 5.67 3.63 9.17
C ARG A 54 4.99 4.03 7.86
N VAL A 55 5.71 4.00 6.75
CA VAL A 55 5.13 4.25 5.43
C VAL A 55 4.15 3.12 5.08
N CYS A 56 4.52 1.88 5.40
CA CYS A 56 3.64 0.72 5.27
C CYS A 56 2.35 0.88 6.10
N LEU A 57 2.43 1.37 7.35
CA LEU A 57 1.25 1.70 8.16
C LEU A 57 0.32 2.67 7.45
N VAL A 58 0.87 3.79 6.99
CA VAL A 58 0.11 4.87 6.35
C VAL A 58 -0.60 4.35 5.10
N LEU A 59 0.08 3.54 4.29
CA LEU A 59 -0.50 2.87 3.13
C LEU A 59 -1.62 1.89 3.49
N LEU A 60 -1.42 1.07 4.53
CA LEU A 60 -2.45 0.15 5.00
C LEU A 60 -3.70 0.92 5.45
N ILE A 61 -3.53 1.98 6.23
CA ILE A 61 -4.63 2.85 6.66
C ILE A 61 -5.32 3.49 5.45
N ALA A 62 -4.57 4.08 4.52
CA ALA A 62 -5.11 4.71 3.31
C ALA A 62 -5.99 3.74 2.50
N ASN A 63 -5.50 2.53 2.25
CA ASN A 63 -6.21 1.54 1.46
C ASN A 63 -7.42 0.95 2.22
N ILE A 64 -7.35 0.79 3.54
CA ILE A 64 -8.50 0.40 4.36
C ILE A 64 -9.59 1.48 4.31
N LEU A 65 -9.23 2.76 4.48
CA LEU A 65 -10.17 3.88 4.39
C LEU A 65 -10.80 3.99 3.00
N ARG A 66 -10.03 3.72 1.94
CA ARG A 66 -10.54 3.68 0.56
C ARG A 66 -11.57 2.58 0.34
N ILE A 67 -11.40 1.40 0.96
CA ILE A 67 -12.42 0.34 0.94
C ILE A 67 -13.70 0.79 1.66
N PHE A 68 -13.59 1.46 2.81
CA PHE A 68 -14.77 2.00 3.51
C PHE A 68 -15.46 3.14 2.74
N PHE A 69 -14.68 4.00 2.10
CA PHE A 69 -15.20 5.03 1.21
C PHE A 69 -16.00 4.42 0.05
N TRP A 70 -15.52 3.31 -0.53
CA TRP A 70 -16.24 2.59 -1.58
C TRP A 70 -17.63 2.09 -1.13
N ILE A 71 -17.75 1.66 0.13
CA ILE A 71 -19.05 1.25 0.71
C ILE A 71 -20.04 2.41 0.75
N GLY A 72 -19.58 3.62 1.11
CA GLY A 72 -20.43 4.81 1.12
C GLY A 72 -20.71 5.38 -0.28
N LYS A 73 -19.72 5.32 -1.17
CA LYS A 73 -19.81 5.82 -2.55
C LYS A 73 -19.06 4.88 -3.49
N GLN A 74 -19.83 4.09 -4.25
CA GLN A 74 -19.27 3.14 -5.20
C GLN A 74 -18.54 3.88 -6.32
N PHE A 75 -17.28 3.50 -6.54
CA PHE A 75 -16.47 3.90 -7.68
C PHE A 75 -15.98 2.65 -8.42
N GLU A 76 -15.25 2.85 -9.53
CA GLU A 76 -14.75 1.78 -10.40
C GLU A 76 -14.08 0.62 -9.63
N LEU A 77 -14.50 -0.60 -9.93
CA LEU A 77 -13.97 -1.82 -9.28
C LEU A 77 -12.45 -1.98 -9.46
N THR A 78 -11.88 -1.44 -10.53
CA THR A 78 -10.43 -1.44 -10.80
C THR A 78 -9.64 -0.75 -9.68
N LEU A 79 -10.12 0.38 -9.16
CA LEU A 79 -9.50 1.12 -8.06
C LEU A 79 -9.67 0.39 -6.70
N LEU A 80 -10.77 -0.35 -6.55
CA LEU A 80 -10.99 -1.20 -5.38
C LEU A 80 -9.99 -2.36 -5.39
N LEU A 81 -9.85 -3.03 -6.54
CA LEU A 81 -8.89 -4.11 -6.73
C LEU A 81 -7.46 -3.64 -6.53
N GLN A 82 -7.11 -2.45 -7.02
CA GLN A 82 -5.83 -1.79 -6.73
C GLN A 82 -5.59 -1.72 -5.22
N SER A 83 -6.58 -1.27 -4.45
CA SER A 83 -6.46 -1.12 -2.99
C SER A 83 -6.23 -2.46 -2.29
N VAL A 84 -6.93 -3.51 -2.75
CA VAL A 84 -6.74 -4.88 -2.24
C VAL A 84 -5.33 -5.39 -2.54
N VAL A 85 -4.85 -5.24 -3.77
CA VAL A 85 -3.49 -5.65 -4.18
C VAL A 85 -2.42 -4.89 -3.39
N MET A 86 -2.63 -3.59 -3.15
CA MET A 86 -1.76 -2.77 -2.33
C MET A 86 -1.73 -3.25 -0.87
N ILE A 87 -2.86 -3.56 -0.26
CA ILE A 87 -2.93 -4.11 1.11
C ILE A 87 -2.15 -5.43 1.20
N LEU A 88 -2.35 -6.35 0.24
CA LEU A 88 -1.64 -7.63 0.20
C LEU A 88 -0.12 -7.43 0.08
N THR A 89 0.30 -6.52 -0.79
CA THR A 89 1.73 -6.17 -0.97
C THR A 89 2.32 -5.58 0.31
N MET A 90 1.58 -4.71 1.00
CA MET A 90 2.02 -4.12 2.25
C MET A 90 2.16 -5.17 3.36
N PHE A 91 1.21 -6.10 3.49
CA PHE A 91 1.33 -7.19 4.45
C PHE A 91 2.49 -8.14 4.11
N ALA A 92 2.72 -8.46 2.83
CA ALA A 92 3.86 -9.26 2.41
C ALA A 92 5.20 -8.60 2.77
N MET A 93 5.31 -7.30 2.53
CA MET A 93 6.47 -6.51 2.93
C MET A 93 6.69 -6.48 4.43
N LEU A 94 5.62 -6.26 5.19
CA LEU A 94 5.68 -6.21 6.65
C LEU A 94 6.08 -7.57 7.23
N HIS A 95 5.55 -8.66 6.69
CA HIS A 95 5.92 -10.03 7.07
C HIS A 95 7.41 -10.30 6.80
N LEU A 96 7.92 -9.93 5.63
CA LEU A 96 9.34 -10.07 5.30
C LEU A 96 10.20 -9.25 6.28
N CYS A 97 9.83 -8.00 6.53
CA CYS A 97 10.55 -7.13 7.44
C CYS A 97 10.57 -7.69 8.87
N CYS A 98 9.45 -8.21 9.37
CA CYS A 98 9.39 -8.86 10.67
C CYS A 98 10.27 -10.12 10.70
N THR A 99 10.24 -10.93 9.64
CA THR A 99 11.06 -12.14 9.53
C THR A 99 12.56 -11.79 9.59
N VAL A 100 13.00 -10.82 8.80
CA VAL A 100 14.40 -10.39 8.76
C VAL A 100 14.82 -9.76 10.09
N GLN A 101 13.99 -8.89 10.68
CA GLN A 101 14.28 -8.28 11.98
C GLN A 101 14.34 -9.31 13.10
N ASN A 102 13.46 -10.31 13.10
CA ASN A 102 13.46 -11.39 14.08
C ASN A 102 14.72 -12.27 13.94
N THR A 103 15.17 -12.55 12.72
CA THR A 103 16.43 -13.29 12.47
C THR A 103 17.66 -12.50 12.93
N ASN A 104 17.71 -11.19 12.70
CA ASN A 104 18.86 -10.37 13.07
C ASN A 104 18.90 -9.95 14.56
N ARG A 105 17.75 -9.87 15.23
CA ARG A 105 17.67 -9.51 16.66
C ARG A 105 17.94 -10.71 17.55
N VAL A 106 19.20 -11.07 17.71
CA VAL A 106 19.64 -11.94 18.80
C VAL A 106 19.51 -11.15 20.12
N SER A 107 18.43 -11.39 20.87
CA SER A 107 18.29 -11.00 22.29
C SER A 107 18.45 -9.50 22.61
N THR A 108 17.58 -8.64 22.08
CA THR A 108 17.40 -7.28 22.65
C THR A 108 15.92 -6.90 22.66
N LYS A 109 15.33 -6.90 23.87
CA LYS A 109 13.96 -6.51 24.28
C LYS A 109 12.83 -6.72 23.26
N GLN A 110 11.96 -7.68 23.58
CA GLN A 110 10.74 -8.01 22.84
C GLN A 110 9.65 -6.97 23.15
N HIS A 111 9.43 -6.02 22.23
CA HIS A 111 8.34 -5.04 22.34
C HIS A 111 7.07 -5.63 21.72
N ARG A 112 6.11 -5.96 22.57
CA ARG A 112 4.76 -6.42 22.21
C ARG A 112 3.79 -5.24 22.19
N LEU A 113 2.61 -5.43 21.59
CA LEU A 113 1.48 -4.50 21.68
C LEU A 113 1.15 -4.00 23.11
N SER A 114 1.51 -4.76 24.14
CA SER A 114 1.24 -4.43 25.55
C SER A 114 2.09 -3.27 26.08
N ASP A 115 3.21 -2.96 25.42
CA ASP A 115 4.07 -1.84 25.78
C ASP A 115 3.47 -0.58 25.17
N LEU A 116 2.52 0.04 25.88
CA LEU A 116 1.72 1.21 25.47
C LEU A 116 2.55 2.51 25.38
N ASP A 117 3.83 2.40 25.03
CA ASP A 117 4.70 3.54 24.77
C ASP A 117 4.57 3.94 23.30
N VAL A 118 3.88 5.06 23.07
CA VAL A 118 3.65 5.67 21.75
C VAL A 118 4.95 5.89 20.96
N ARG A 119 6.11 5.96 21.63
CA ARG A 119 7.43 6.09 20.98
C ARG A 119 7.81 4.86 20.15
N TYR A 120 7.29 3.68 20.51
CA TYR A 120 7.53 2.41 19.82
C TYR A 120 6.31 1.93 19.02
N PHE A 121 5.31 2.81 18.84
CA PHE A 121 4.16 2.56 17.99
C PHE A 121 4.62 2.12 16.58
N TRP A 122 4.09 0.99 16.11
CA TRP A 122 4.45 0.37 14.83
C TRP A 122 5.89 -0.14 14.68
N LYS A 123 6.53 -0.52 15.79
CA LYS A 123 7.84 -1.21 15.83
C LYS A 123 7.77 -2.54 16.59
N TRP A 124 6.67 -3.28 16.41
CA TRP A 124 6.47 -4.58 17.05
C TRP A 124 7.35 -5.66 16.41
N SER A 125 7.72 -6.66 17.22
CA SER A 125 8.59 -7.76 16.77
C SER A 125 7.84 -8.86 16.02
N VAL A 126 6.53 -8.98 16.22
CA VAL A 126 5.71 -10.08 15.69
C VAL A 126 4.74 -9.53 14.66
N PHE A 127 4.62 -10.21 13.51
CA PHE A 127 3.68 -9.83 12.45
C PHE A 127 2.22 -9.82 12.91
N GLU A 128 1.84 -10.77 13.79
CA GLU A 128 0.49 -10.90 14.34
C GLU A 128 0.01 -9.63 15.06
N ASP A 129 0.89 -8.95 15.77
CA ASP A 129 0.58 -7.69 16.46
C ASP A 129 0.14 -6.60 15.46
N TYR A 130 0.76 -6.58 14.27
CA TYR A 130 0.35 -5.66 13.19
C TYR A 130 -1.00 -6.03 12.59
N LEU A 131 -1.24 -7.32 12.35
CA LEU A 131 -2.52 -7.80 11.87
C LEU A 131 -3.65 -7.49 12.84
N LEU A 132 -3.42 -7.70 14.14
CA LEU A 132 -4.41 -7.43 15.19
C LEU A 132 -4.75 -5.95 15.25
N PHE A 133 -3.76 -5.06 15.16
CA PHE A 133 -4.01 -3.63 15.08
C PHE A 133 -4.80 -3.26 13.83
N CYS A 134 -4.40 -3.75 12.65
CA CYS A 134 -5.11 -3.49 11.40
C CYS A 134 -6.55 -3.99 11.47
N PHE A 135 -6.77 -5.19 11.99
CA PHE A 135 -8.11 -5.74 12.18
C PHE A 135 -8.94 -4.90 13.15
N GLY A 136 -8.37 -4.52 14.30
CA GLY A 136 -9.05 -3.65 15.26
C GLY A 136 -9.41 -2.28 14.65
N PHE A 137 -8.51 -1.68 13.88
CA PHE A 137 -8.76 -0.45 13.13
C PHE A 137 -9.87 -0.64 12.09
N THR A 138 -9.84 -1.74 11.32
CA THR A 138 -10.89 -2.07 10.36
C THR A 138 -12.25 -2.24 11.04
N VAL A 139 -12.33 -2.95 12.17
CA VAL A 139 -13.58 -3.11 12.94
C VAL A 139 -14.07 -1.76 13.45
N LEU A 140 -13.18 -0.93 14.00
CA LEU A 140 -13.53 0.42 14.46
C LEU A 140 -14.08 1.27 13.30
N CYS A 141 -13.37 1.32 12.18
CA CYS A 141 -13.81 2.03 10.98
C CYS A 141 -15.14 1.47 10.46
N ALA A 142 -15.35 0.16 10.48
CA ALA A 142 -16.61 -0.47 10.07
C ALA A 142 -17.76 -0.02 10.97
N VAL A 143 -17.59 -0.06 12.28
CA VAL A 143 -18.62 0.39 13.24
C VAL A 143 -18.96 1.86 13.02
N VAL A 144 -17.94 2.73 12.96
CA VAL A 144 -18.14 4.17 12.72
C VAL A 144 -18.83 4.40 11.37
N THR A 145 -18.39 3.70 10.32
CA THR A 145 -18.94 3.84 8.97
C THR A 145 -20.39 3.37 8.90
N LEU A 146 -20.75 2.26 9.54
CA LEU A 146 -22.12 1.78 9.59
C LEU A 146 -23.05 2.72 10.38
N LEU A 147 -22.55 3.37 11.44
CA LEU A 147 -23.34 4.33 12.21
C LEU A 147 -23.56 5.67 11.49
N LEU A 148 -22.59 6.10 10.68
CA LEU A 148 -22.56 7.42 10.03
C LEU A 148 -22.74 7.36 8.51
N LEU A 149 -23.13 6.21 7.95
CA LEU A 149 -23.22 5.98 6.50
C LEU A 149 -24.18 6.95 5.81
N ASP A 150 -25.26 7.34 6.49
CA ASP A 150 -26.30 8.25 5.97
C ASP A 150 -25.79 9.70 5.82
N SER A 151 -24.69 10.05 6.49
CA SER A 151 -24.11 11.40 6.42
C SER A 151 -23.14 11.53 5.25
N ALA A 152 -23.53 12.28 4.22
CA ALA A 152 -22.67 12.58 3.08
C ALA A 152 -21.35 13.26 3.49
N MET A 153 -21.40 14.19 4.45
CA MET A 153 -20.21 14.86 4.97
C MET A 153 -19.21 13.87 5.56
N PHE A 154 -19.70 12.85 6.29
CA PHE A 154 -18.83 11.81 6.84
C PHE A 154 -18.15 11.01 5.72
N VAL A 155 -18.90 10.52 4.73
CA VAL A 155 -18.35 9.76 3.60
C VAL A 155 -17.30 10.57 2.83
N GLU A 156 -17.55 11.85 2.57
CA GLU A 156 -16.59 12.73 1.89
C GLU A 156 -15.32 12.96 2.72
N THR A 157 -15.44 13.18 4.03
CA THR A 157 -14.27 13.30 4.90
C THR A 157 -13.45 12.01 4.92
N LEU A 158 -14.09 10.85 4.93
CA LEU A 158 -13.45 9.54 4.85
C LEU A 158 -12.61 9.40 3.58
N GLY A 159 -13.17 9.76 2.43
CA GLY A 159 -12.45 9.77 1.15
C GLY A 159 -11.29 10.76 1.14
N SER A 160 -11.48 11.96 1.70
CA SER A 160 -10.41 12.97 1.80
C SER A 160 -9.26 12.50 2.68
N LEU A 161 -9.54 11.80 3.79
CA LEU A 161 -8.54 11.22 4.67
C LEU A 161 -7.77 10.10 3.97
N ALA A 162 -8.45 9.25 3.20
CA ALA A 162 -7.79 8.20 2.42
C ALA A 162 -6.76 8.79 1.44
N VAL A 163 -7.14 9.84 0.69
CA VAL A 163 -6.24 10.54 -0.24
C VAL A 163 -5.10 11.25 0.49
N MET A 164 -5.39 11.86 1.65
CA MET A 164 -4.37 12.51 2.48
C MET A 164 -3.29 11.53 2.93
N PHE A 165 -3.66 10.34 3.41
CA PHE A 165 -2.69 9.32 3.81
C PHE A 165 -1.90 8.78 2.61
N GLU A 166 -2.52 8.62 1.44
CA GLU A 166 -1.79 8.23 0.23
C GLU A 166 -0.78 9.32 -0.19
N ALA A 167 -1.16 10.59 -0.12
CA ALA A 167 -0.26 11.71 -0.43
C ALA A 167 0.94 11.81 0.51
N MET A 168 0.84 11.29 1.75
CA MET A 168 1.97 11.22 2.68
C MET A 168 3.12 10.33 2.18
N LEU A 169 2.94 9.53 1.13
CA LEU A 169 4.02 8.76 0.51
C LEU A 169 5.08 9.62 -0.17
N GLY A 170 4.66 10.73 -0.79
CA GLY A 170 5.59 11.68 -1.41
C GLY A 170 6.33 12.55 -0.40
N PHE A 171 5.80 12.68 0.82
CA PHE A 171 6.34 13.54 1.86
C PHE A 171 7.76 13.16 2.35
N PRO A 172 8.07 11.91 2.71
CA PRO A 172 9.41 11.53 3.14
C PRO A 172 10.45 11.70 2.02
N GLN A 173 10.08 11.42 0.77
CA GLN A 173 10.94 11.62 -0.40
C GLN A 173 11.23 13.11 -0.62
N LEU A 174 10.22 13.97 -0.48
CA LEU A 174 10.36 15.42 -0.61
C LEU A 174 11.23 16.01 0.51
N LEU A 175 11.05 15.58 1.75
CA LEU A 175 11.88 16.03 2.87
C LEU A 175 13.34 15.63 2.70
N GLN A 176 13.60 14.40 2.25
CA GLN A 176 14.97 13.93 2.06
C GLN A 176 15.67 14.68 0.91
N ASN A 177 14.94 15.01 -0.15
CA ASN A 177 15.44 15.87 -1.24
C ASN A 177 15.70 17.30 -0.76
N PHE A 178 14.82 17.86 0.07
CA PHE A 178 14.97 19.21 0.65
C PHE A 178 16.16 19.30 1.61
N HIS A 179 16.39 18.28 2.44
CA HIS A 179 17.51 18.25 3.38
C HIS A 179 18.85 18.01 2.68
N ASN A 180 18.87 17.21 1.60
CA ASN A 180 20.10 16.89 0.88
C ASN A 180 20.52 17.95 -0.14
N CYS A 181 19.69 18.99 -0.40
CA CYS A 181 19.93 20.01 -1.44
C CYS A 181 20.46 19.40 -2.77
N SER A 182 20.02 18.20 -3.11
CA SER A 182 20.58 17.43 -4.21
C SER A 182 19.51 16.54 -4.82
N THR A 183 19.21 16.80 -6.09
CA THR A 183 18.26 16.04 -6.91
C THR A 183 18.88 14.73 -7.44
N LYS A 184 19.81 14.11 -6.70
CA LYS A 184 20.57 12.94 -7.17
C LYS A 184 19.82 11.60 -7.12
N GLY A 185 18.55 11.60 -6.73
CA GLY A 185 17.74 10.40 -6.55
C GLY A 185 16.38 10.42 -7.25
N MET A 186 16.22 11.27 -8.28
CA MET A 186 15.12 11.14 -9.24
C MET A 186 15.59 10.34 -10.45
#